data_AF-A0A6L6L2I9-F1
#
_entry.id   AF-A0A6L6L2I9-F1
#
_cell.length_a   1.000
_cell.length_b   1.000
_cell.length_c   1.000
_cell.angle_alpha   90.00
_cell.angle_beta   90.00
_cell.angle_gamma   90.00
#
_symmetry.space_group_name_H-M   'P 1'
#
loop_
_entity.id
_entity.type
_entity.pdbx_description
1 polymer ?
#
loop_
_entity_poly.entity_id
_entity_poly.type
_entity_poly.pdbx_seq_one_letter_code
_entity_poly.pdbx_strand_id
1 'polypeptide(L)'
;MPLEEYLHAVVPSEMPSSFSPEALKTQAVCARSYAYMQLMRADLAAYGAHINDSTSYQVYNKVEKTKESVAAVDATCGQVLTWNGKVVEAYYFSTSMGYTDTAEIWNVDDPSSYGYLKKACLNQADADIDLSDETAFSKYIKSSADGYDSDIRYYRWFATADLSDKTETVNEILMARHSISPKNVLYYESDGTTEMDVAAAGKKMGAITGMSVEARSSSGSILTLDLTYECGIVKIKTEYNIRKILGCMVKKIVYADATESENITMLPSAFSTVEKQEDGTYLLSGGGYGHGLGMSQNGANGMAKAGMGYQDILNYFYQDITVETIGEMEGKETL
;
A
#
# COMPACT_ATOMS: atom_id res chain seq x y z
N MET A 1 -4.30 24.15 14.48
CA MET A 1 -3.44 23.40 15.41
C MET A 1 -2.03 23.42 14.84
N PRO A 2 -0.99 23.76 15.62
CA PRO A 2 0.41 23.67 15.19
C PRO A 2 0.77 22.25 14.72
N LEU A 3 1.69 22.14 13.75
CA LEU A 3 2.06 20.86 13.13
C LEU A 3 2.59 19.85 14.16
N GLU A 4 3.43 20.27 15.11
CA GLU A 4 3.98 19.36 16.13
C GLU A 4 2.90 18.83 17.08
N GLU A 5 1.90 19.65 17.45
CA GLU A 5 0.78 19.22 18.29
C GLU A 5 -0.11 18.20 17.55
N TYR A 6 -0.28 18.37 16.24
CA TYR A 6 -0.92 17.37 15.39
C TYR A 6 -0.15 16.04 15.43
N LEU A 7 1.17 16.08 15.31
CA LEU A 7 2.02 14.89 15.27
C LEU A 7 2.04 14.12 16.59
N HIS A 8 1.90 14.79 17.74
CA HIS A 8 1.73 14.12 19.04
C HIS A 8 0.48 13.23 19.10
N ALA A 9 -0.52 13.47 18.24
CA ALA A 9 -1.71 12.62 18.13
C ALA A 9 -1.64 11.62 16.96
N VAL A 10 -0.86 11.89 15.92
CA VAL A 10 -0.68 10.97 14.78
C VAL A 10 0.27 9.84 15.12
N VAL A 11 1.48 10.12 15.61
CA VAL A 11 2.51 9.11 15.85
C VAL A 11 2.01 7.94 16.72
N PRO A 12 1.38 8.17 17.90
CA PRO A 12 0.88 7.05 18.72
C PRO A 12 -0.33 6.34 18.11
N SER A 13 -1.04 7.01 17.18
CA SER A 13 -2.19 6.42 16.48
C SER A 13 -1.79 5.56 15.27
N GLU A 14 -0.59 5.80 14.73
CA GLU A 14 -0.02 5.05 13.59
C GLU A 14 0.91 3.93 14.03
N MET A 15 1.75 4.19 15.04
CA MET A 15 2.80 3.29 15.48
C MET A 15 2.69 3.04 16.99
N PRO A 16 2.65 1.76 17.45
CA PRO A 16 2.58 1.45 18.86
C PRO A 16 3.76 2.06 19.63
N SER A 17 3.49 2.66 20.80
CA SER A 17 4.56 3.27 21.62
C SER A 17 5.56 2.27 22.21
N SER A 18 5.30 0.97 22.09
CA SER A 18 6.24 -0.11 22.42
C SER A 18 7.32 -0.33 21.35
N PHE A 19 7.23 0.34 20.19
CA PHE A 19 8.25 0.28 19.16
C PHE A 19 9.52 1.01 19.59
N SER A 20 10.64 0.64 18.98
CA SER A 20 11.95 1.22 19.28
C SER A 20 11.94 2.74 19.10
N PRO A 21 12.68 3.51 19.93
CA PRO A 21 12.74 4.97 19.80
C PRO A 21 13.13 5.45 18.40
N GLU A 22 14.06 4.77 17.73
CA GLU A 22 14.47 5.10 16.36
C GLU A 22 13.36 4.86 15.32
N ALA A 23 12.51 3.84 15.53
CA ALA A 23 11.34 3.61 14.67
C ALA A 23 10.28 4.71 14.87
N LEU A 24 10.03 5.13 16.11
CA LEU A 24 9.12 6.25 16.41
C LEU A 24 9.63 7.57 15.82
N LYS A 25 10.93 7.84 15.87
CA LYS A 25 11.55 9.01 15.19
C LYS A 25 11.37 8.93 13.68
N THR A 26 11.60 7.76 13.09
CA THR A 26 11.39 7.51 11.66
C THR A 26 9.93 7.80 11.27
N GLN A 27 8.97 7.32 12.05
CA GLN A 27 7.53 7.59 11.85
C GLN A 27 7.21 9.08 12.02
N ALA A 28 7.81 9.78 12.97
CA ALA A 28 7.59 11.21 13.18
C ALA A 28 8.03 12.04 11.97
N VAL A 29 9.22 11.78 11.42
CA VAL A 29 9.72 12.47 10.21
C VAL A 29 8.85 12.16 8.99
N CYS A 30 8.46 10.89 8.78
CA CYS A 30 7.53 10.53 7.70
C CYS A 30 6.18 11.25 7.85
N ALA A 31 5.61 11.20 9.06
CA ALA A 31 4.32 11.80 9.34
C ALA A 31 4.33 13.32 9.17
N ARG A 32 5.42 13.99 9.57
CA ARG A 32 5.60 15.44 9.38
C ARG A 32 5.67 15.81 7.91
N SER A 33 6.46 15.06 7.12
CA SER A 33 6.61 15.30 5.68
C SER A 33 5.28 15.14 4.94
N TYR A 34 4.54 14.08 5.27
CA TYR A 34 3.20 13.86 4.73
C TYR A 34 2.23 14.99 5.11
N ALA A 35 2.13 15.32 6.39
CA ALA A 35 1.24 16.38 6.88
C ALA A 35 1.57 17.75 6.27
N TYR A 36 2.86 18.08 6.12
CA TYR A 36 3.32 19.30 5.45
C TYR A 36 2.83 19.37 4.00
N MET A 37 2.98 18.29 3.23
CA MET A 37 2.51 18.23 1.84
C MET A 37 0.99 18.39 1.72
N GLN A 38 0.23 17.82 2.66
CA GLN A 38 -1.23 17.96 2.67
C GLN A 38 -1.68 19.39 2.99
N LEU A 39 -0.96 20.09 3.89
CA LEU A 39 -1.21 21.51 4.15
C LEU A 39 -0.92 22.38 2.91
N MET A 40 0.25 22.18 2.28
CA MET A 40 0.61 22.91 1.07
C MET A 40 -0.40 22.69 -0.07
N ARG A 41 -0.91 21.47 -0.22
CA ARG A 41 -1.95 21.16 -1.21
C ARG A 41 -3.29 21.77 -0.86
N ALA A 42 -3.70 21.79 0.41
CA ALA A 42 -4.93 22.45 0.81
C ALA A 42 -4.89 23.95 0.50
N ASP A 43 -3.73 24.59 0.74
CA ASP A 43 -3.50 25.98 0.38
C ASP A 43 -3.56 26.17 -1.15
N LEU A 44 -2.94 25.29 -1.93
CA LEU A 44 -3.00 25.30 -3.40
C LEU A 44 -4.39 24.96 -3.96
N ALA A 45 -5.18 24.14 -3.26
CA ALA A 45 -6.56 23.82 -3.62
C ALA A 45 -7.47 25.04 -3.45
N ALA A 46 -7.18 25.91 -2.46
CA ALA A 46 -7.81 27.24 -2.38
C ALA A 46 -7.50 28.12 -3.60
N TYR A 47 -6.44 27.80 -4.36
CA TYR A 47 -6.08 28.40 -5.66
C TYR A 47 -6.49 27.55 -6.88
N GLY A 48 -7.30 26.50 -6.71
CA GLY A 48 -7.95 25.76 -7.80
C GLY A 48 -7.25 24.47 -8.27
N ALA A 49 -6.28 23.93 -7.53
CA ALA A 49 -5.67 22.63 -7.84
C ALA A 49 -6.47 21.45 -7.24
N HIS A 50 -7.02 20.57 -8.10
CA HIS A 50 -7.70 19.34 -7.68
C HIS A 50 -6.83 18.11 -7.97
N ILE A 51 -6.26 17.45 -6.95
CA ILE A 51 -5.71 16.08 -7.10
C ILE A 51 -5.94 15.24 -5.82
N ASN A 52 -6.57 14.06 -6.04
CA ASN A 52 -6.36 12.73 -5.43
C ASN A 52 -7.64 12.04 -4.92
N ASP A 53 -7.85 10.81 -5.38
CA ASP A 53 -8.94 9.87 -5.10
C ASP A 53 -8.53 8.70 -4.18
N SER A 54 -7.36 8.76 -3.54
CA SER A 54 -7.00 7.85 -2.45
C SER A 54 -7.37 8.48 -1.11
N THR A 55 -8.40 7.97 -0.42
CA THR A 55 -8.64 8.27 0.99
C THR A 55 -7.60 7.54 1.85
N SER A 56 -6.36 8.04 1.85
CA SER A 56 -5.29 7.59 2.72
C SER A 56 -4.90 8.75 3.62
N TYR A 57 -5.77 9.12 4.55
CA TYR A 57 -5.37 10.04 5.61
C TYR A 57 -4.63 9.27 6.71
N GLN A 58 -3.64 9.93 7.31
CA GLN A 58 -2.97 9.41 8.50
C GLN A 58 -4.00 9.13 9.60
N VAL A 59 -3.75 8.09 10.38
CA VAL A 59 -4.55 7.77 11.54
C VAL A 59 -4.33 8.84 12.61
N TYR A 60 -5.37 9.60 12.91
CA TYR A 60 -5.34 10.70 13.87
C TYR A 60 -6.27 10.43 15.05
N ASN A 61 -5.78 10.70 16.26
CA ASN A 61 -6.57 10.71 17.50
C ASN A 61 -7.30 9.39 17.81
N LYS A 62 -6.69 8.26 17.46
CA LYS A 62 -7.18 6.92 17.86
C LYS A 62 -6.59 6.49 19.20
N VAL A 63 -5.39 6.95 19.52
CA VAL A 63 -4.64 6.59 20.73
C VAL A 63 -4.19 7.87 21.43
N GLU A 64 -4.30 7.91 22.76
CA GLU A 64 -3.80 9.03 23.55
C GLU A 64 -2.27 9.17 23.43
N LYS A 65 -1.79 10.41 23.54
CA LYS A 65 -0.35 10.71 23.52
C LYS A 65 0.41 9.96 24.62
N THR A 66 1.58 9.43 24.27
CA THR A 66 2.47 8.73 25.19
C THR A 66 3.78 9.50 25.36
N LYS A 67 4.55 9.21 26.41
CA LYS A 67 5.84 9.89 26.63
C LYS A 67 6.84 9.58 25.52
N GLU A 68 6.81 8.35 25.02
CA GLU A 68 7.69 7.83 23.98
C GLU A 68 7.39 8.47 22.63
N SER A 69 6.11 8.57 22.25
CA SER A 69 5.71 9.23 21.00
C SER A 69 6.00 10.73 21.02
N VAL A 70 5.72 11.42 22.14
CA VAL A 70 6.07 12.85 22.30
C VAL A 70 7.58 13.05 22.20
N ALA A 71 8.39 12.25 22.91
CA ALA A 71 9.85 12.35 22.85
C ALA A 71 10.40 12.15 21.44
N ALA A 72 9.82 11.25 20.64
CA ALA A 72 10.24 11.03 19.26
C ALA A 72 9.89 12.21 18.32
N VAL A 73 8.69 12.78 18.49
CA VAL A 73 8.27 13.98 17.74
C VAL A 73 9.17 15.16 18.09
N ASP A 74 9.41 15.41 19.37
CA ASP A 74 10.22 16.52 19.84
C ASP A 74 11.69 16.38 19.43
N ALA A 75 12.25 15.17 19.47
CA ALA A 75 13.63 14.89 19.06
C ALA A 75 13.86 15.05 17.54
N THR A 76 12.79 15.05 16.75
CA THR A 76 12.83 15.23 15.29
C THR A 76 12.10 16.50 14.85
N CYS A 77 11.90 17.45 15.77
CA CYS A 77 11.10 18.64 15.55
C CYS A 77 11.54 19.38 14.27
N GLY A 78 10.58 19.70 13.41
CA GLY A 78 10.83 20.39 12.14
C GLY A 78 11.54 19.57 11.05
N GLN A 79 11.97 18.34 11.31
CA GLN A 79 12.65 17.51 10.31
C GLN A 79 11.67 16.86 9.34
N VAL A 80 11.94 17.02 8.05
CA VAL A 80 11.18 16.48 6.92
C VAL A 80 12.10 15.79 5.91
N LEU A 81 11.53 14.93 5.07
CA LEU A 81 12.19 14.33 3.94
C LEU A 81 12.06 15.23 2.72
N THR A 82 13.19 15.46 2.04
CA THR A 82 13.22 16.19 0.77
C THR A 82 13.88 15.38 -0.33
N TRP A 83 13.43 15.59 -1.56
CA TRP A 83 13.99 15.02 -2.78
C TRP A 83 13.97 16.09 -3.85
N ASN A 84 15.11 16.30 -4.53
CA ASN A 84 15.29 17.41 -5.48
C ASN A 84 14.89 18.78 -4.89
N GLY A 85 15.22 19.00 -3.61
CA GLY A 85 14.95 20.26 -2.89
C GLY A 85 13.48 20.49 -2.50
N LYS A 86 12.59 19.52 -2.70
CA LYS A 86 11.17 19.62 -2.34
C LYS A 86 10.81 18.59 -1.28
N VAL A 87 9.94 18.97 -0.34
CA VAL A 87 9.39 18.01 0.63
C VAL A 87 8.64 16.91 -0.12
N VAL A 88 8.84 15.65 0.30
CA VAL A 88 8.20 14.50 -0.33
C VAL A 88 6.99 14.00 0.45
N GLU A 89 6.07 13.35 -0.26
CA GLU A 89 5.03 12.54 0.39
C GLU A 89 5.66 11.24 0.89
N ALA A 90 5.97 11.20 2.19
CA ALA A 90 6.56 10.04 2.85
C ALA A 90 5.48 9.00 3.20
N TYR A 91 5.13 8.15 2.24
CA TYR A 91 4.16 7.08 2.45
C TYR A 91 4.70 5.95 3.30
N TYR A 92 3.84 5.38 4.13
CA TYR A 92 4.18 4.28 5.02
C TYR A 92 3.01 3.32 5.19
N PHE A 93 3.32 2.07 5.53
CA PHE A 93 2.34 1.00 5.68
C PHE A 93 2.77 0.03 6.78
N SER A 94 1.90 -0.88 7.20
CA SER A 94 2.14 -1.72 8.39
C SER A 94 3.30 -2.69 8.21
N THR A 95 3.20 -3.57 7.21
CA THR A 95 4.05 -4.77 7.14
C THR A 95 4.31 -5.14 5.70
N SER A 96 5.57 -5.39 5.34
CA SER A 96 5.94 -5.89 4.02
C SER A 96 5.78 -7.41 3.93
N MET A 97 5.76 -7.93 2.71
CA MET A 97 5.94 -9.38 2.46
C MET A 97 7.42 -9.76 2.30
N GLY A 98 8.33 -8.84 2.62
CA GLY A 98 9.77 -8.94 2.36
C GLY A 98 10.28 -7.92 1.34
N TYR A 99 9.39 -7.24 0.61
CA TYR A 99 9.75 -6.14 -0.29
C TYR A 99 8.77 -4.96 -0.16
N THR A 100 9.27 -3.75 -0.42
CA THR A 100 8.43 -2.60 -0.79
C THR A 100 8.21 -2.56 -2.31
N ASP A 101 7.23 -1.80 -2.74
CA ASP A 101 6.93 -1.56 -4.15
C ASP A 101 7.22 -0.12 -4.59
N THR A 102 6.98 0.13 -5.88
CA THR A 102 7.10 1.44 -6.52
C THR A 102 5.72 2.03 -6.83
N ALA A 103 5.67 3.31 -7.24
CA ALA A 103 4.41 4.02 -7.50
C ALA A 103 3.58 3.43 -8.66
N GLU A 104 4.12 2.47 -9.39
CA GLU A 104 3.40 1.70 -10.42
C GLU A 104 2.10 1.08 -9.89
N ILE A 105 2.07 0.65 -8.61
CA ILE A 105 0.89 0.03 -7.99
C ILE A 105 -0.32 0.97 -7.86
N TRP A 106 -0.15 2.27 -8.13
CA TRP A 106 -1.23 3.26 -8.14
C TRP A 106 -1.64 3.70 -9.54
N ASN A 107 -1.05 3.12 -10.61
CA ASN A 107 -1.39 3.45 -11.99
C ASN A 107 -1.35 4.98 -12.25
N VAL A 108 -0.31 5.62 -11.71
CA VAL A 108 -0.05 7.06 -11.89
C VAL A 108 0.44 7.34 -13.31
N ASP A 109 0.12 8.53 -13.83
CA ASP A 109 0.49 8.90 -15.20
C ASP A 109 1.99 9.16 -15.35
N ASP A 110 2.65 9.61 -14.28
CA ASP A 110 4.10 9.81 -14.22
C ASP A 110 4.70 9.19 -12.94
N PRO A 111 5.18 7.93 -13.01
CA PRO A 111 5.87 7.30 -11.90
C PRO A 111 7.18 8.01 -11.50
N SER A 112 7.81 8.80 -12.39
CA SER A 112 9.09 9.45 -12.12
C SER A 112 8.98 10.57 -11.06
N SER A 113 7.77 11.13 -10.91
CA SER A 113 7.43 12.05 -9.82
C SER A 113 7.58 11.42 -8.42
N TYR A 114 7.66 10.09 -8.34
CA TYR A 114 7.88 9.32 -7.13
C TYR A 114 9.25 8.63 -7.10
N GLY A 115 10.27 9.19 -7.77
CA GLY A 115 11.59 8.56 -7.91
C GLY A 115 12.32 8.22 -6.60
N TYR A 116 11.88 8.80 -5.47
CA TYR A 116 12.36 8.47 -4.12
C TYR A 116 11.72 7.19 -3.53
N LEU A 117 10.61 6.70 -4.10
CA LEU A 117 9.92 5.47 -3.72
C LEU A 117 10.36 4.32 -4.62
N LYS A 118 11.40 3.62 -4.19
CA LYS A 118 11.95 2.47 -4.91
C LYS A 118 11.72 1.18 -4.11
N LYS A 119 11.79 0.06 -4.82
CA LYS A 119 11.81 -1.28 -4.23
C LYS A 119 12.98 -1.41 -3.25
N ALA A 120 12.69 -1.92 -2.06
CA ALA A 120 13.66 -2.26 -1.02
C ALA A 120 13.41 -3.69 -0.54
N CYS A 121 14.48 -4.44 -0.25
CA CYS A 121 14.43 -5.84 0.18
C CYS A 121 14.59 -5.98 1.69
N LEU A 122 13.50 -6.23 2.41
CA LEU A 122 13.49 -6.35 3.87
C LEU A 122 13.87 -7.75 4.38
N ASN A 123 14.21 -8.68 3.48
CA ASN A 123 14.71 -10.00 3.84
C ASN A 123 16.22 -9.95 4.10
N GLN A 124 16.74 -10.85 4.94
CA GLN A 124 18.17 -10.92 5.26
C GLN A 124 19.01 -11.41 4.08
N ALA A 125 18.48 -12.33 3.28
CA ALA A 125 19.10 -12.71 2.01
C ALA A 125 18.75 -11.64 0.98
N ASP A 126 19.66 -10.68 0.79
CA ASP A 126 19.52 -9.65 -0.23
C ASP A 126 19.64 -10.29 -1.61
N ALA A 127 18.50 -10.44 -2.27
CA ALA A 127 18.44 -10.70 -3.67
C ALA A 127 17.40 -9.75 -4.24
N ASP A 128 17.81 -8.84 -5.11
CA ASP A 128 16.88 -8.10 -5.97
C ASP A 128 16.23 -9.10 -6.95
N ILE A 129 15.28 -9.87 -6.44
CA ILE A 129 14.56 -10.89 -7.19
C ILE A 129 13.43 -10.21 -7.93
N ASP A 130 13.38 -10.35 -9.25
CA ASP A 130 12.22 -9.97 -10.03
C ASP A 130 11.05 -10.93 -9.77
N LEU A 131 9.97 -10.39 -9.20
CA LEU A 131 8.75 -11.11 -8.85
C LEU A 131 7.57 -10.76 -9.79
N SER A 132 7.85 -10.21 -10.97
CA SER A 132 6.82 -9.89 -11.96
C SER A 132 6.18 -11.13 -12.61
N ASP A 133 6.87 -12.28 -12.61
CA ASP A 133 6.35 -13.55 -13.09
C ASP A 133 5.48 -14.27 -12.04
N GLU A 134 4.31 -14.77 -12.45
CA GLU A 134 3.35 -15.45 -11.55
C GLU A 134 3.95 -16.71 -10.89
N THR A 135 4.74 -17.48 -11.62
CA THR A 135 5.32 -18.73 -11.10
C THR A 135 6.43 -18.42 -10.10
N ALA A 136 7.28 -17.44 -10.41
CA ALA A 136 8.31 -16.94 -9.51
C ALA A 136 7.69 -16.37 -8.22
N PHE A 137 6.66 -15.53 -8.36
CA PHE A 137 5.93 -14.96 -7.22
C PHE A 137 5.26 -16.05 -6.37
N SER A 138 4.52 -16.98 -6.98
CA SER A 138 3.83 -18.06 -6.25
C SER A 138 4.82 -18.91 -5.45
N LYS A 139 5.98 -19.23 -6.03
CA LYS A 139 7.05 -19.93 -5.32
C LYS A 139 7.59 -19.10 -4.14
N TYR A 140 7.85 -17.81 -4.36
CA TYR A 140 8.37 -16.91 -3.33
C TYR A 140 7.40 -16.75 -2.16
N ILE A 141 6.14 -16.39 -2.43
CA ILE A 141 5.18 -16.03 -1.38
C ILE A 141 4.79 -17.22 -0.52
N LYS A 142 4.87 -18.44 -1.06
CA LYS A 142 4.63 -19.70 -0.31
C LYS A 142 5.85 -20.20 0.46
N SER A 143 7.01 -19.56 0.29
CA SER A 143 8.24 -19.90 1.01
C SER A 143 8.43 -19.04 2.26
N SER A 144 9.18 -19.59 3.23
CA SER A 144 9.67 -18.84 4.39
C SER A 144 10.91 -18.04 4.02
N ALA A 145 11.01 -16.81 4.51
CA ALA A 145 12.21 -16.00 4.45
C ALA A 145 12.37 -15.24 5.77
N ASP A 146 13.62 -15.13 6.24
CA ASP A 146 13.97 -14.33 7.41
C ASP A 146 14.15 -12.86 6.98
N GLY A 147 13.62 -11.93 7.75
CA GLY A 147 13.65 -10.51 7.42
C GLY A 147 13.18 -9.62 8.57
N TYR A 148 13.19 -8.32 8.36
CA TYR A 148 12.76 -7.36 9.39
C TYR A 148 11.24 -7.43 9.68
N ASP A 149 10.45 -7.92 8.73
CA ASP A 149 9.01 -8.12 8.85
C ASP A 149 8.61 -9.60 9.12
N SER A 150 9.55 -10.56 9.10
CA SER A 150 9.19 -11.99 8.98
C SER A 150 8.41 -12.58 10.15
N ASP A 151 8.57 -12.01 11.35
CA ASP A 151 7.88 -12.46 12.56
C ASP A 151 6.48 -11.84 12.75
N ILE A 152 6.07 -10.96 11.84
CA ILE A 152 4.80 -10.25 11.95
C ILE A 152 3.67 -11.12 11.40
N ARG A 153 2.54 -11.19 12.10
CA ARG A 153 1.38 -12.03 11.71
C ARG A 153 0.92 -11.86 10.26
N TYR A 154 1.08 -10.66 9.71
CA TYR A 154 0.68 -10.32 8.34
C TYR A 154 1.74 -10.65 7.29
N TYR A 155 2.96 -11.02 7.68
CA TYR A 155 4.06 -11.28 6.75
C TYR A 155 3.69 -12.33 5.69
N ARG A 156 2.93 -13.34 6.10
CA ARG A 156 2.28 -14.33 5.23
C ARG A 156 0.84 -14.55 5.65
N TRP A 157 0.01 -14.89 4.68
CA TRP A 157 -1.36 -15.31 4.91
C TRP A 157 -1.89 -16.13 3.73
N PHE A 158 -2.88 -16.96 4.00
CA PHE A 158 -3.60 -17.73 2.98
C PHE A 158 -5.09 -17.43 3.12
N ALA A 159 -5.76 -17.15 2.00
CA ALA A 159 -7.20 -16.93 2.01
C ALA A 159 -7.89 -17.84 0.99
N THR A 160 -9.07 -18.33 1.36
CA THR A 160 -9.97 -19.02 0.42
C THR A 160 -11.02 -18.04 -0.06
N ALA A 161 -11.19 -17.95 -1.37
CA ALA A 161 -12.18 -17.10 -2.02
C ALA A 161 -13.16 -17.93 -2.85
N ASP A 162 -14.39 -17.45 -2.96
CA ASP A 162 -15.45 -18.06 -3.74
C ASP A 162 -16.22 -16.97 -4.49
N LEU A 163 -16.51 -17.24 -5.76
CA LEU A 163 -17.25 -16.34 -6.65
C LEU A 163 -18.77 -16.53 -6.53
N SER A 164 -19.22 -17.63 -5.94
CA SER A 164 -20.64 -17.96 -5.76
C SER A 164 -21.38 -16.83 -5.05
N ASP A 165 -22.46 -16.36 -5.67
CA ASP A 165 -23.31 -15.26 -5.19
C ASP A 165 -22.58 -13.93 -4.96
N LYS A 166 -21.38 -13.73 -5.54
CA LYS A 166 -20.61 -12.47 -5.40
C LYS A 166 -20.83 -11.47 -6.52
N THR A 167 -21.40 -11.87 -7.65
CA THR A 167 -21.54 -11.03 -8.85
C THR A 167 -22.16 -9.66 -8.56
N GLU A 168 -23.28 -9.61 -7.85
CA GLU A 168 -23.99 -8.36 -7.56
C GLU A 168 -23.14 -7.40 -6.70
N THR A 169 -22.59 -7.90 -5.59
CA THR A 169 -21.72 -7.13 -4.68
C THR A 169 -20.47 -6.62 -5.37
N VAL A 170 -19.85 -7.45 -6.20
CA VAL A 170 -18.67 -7.07 -6.98
C VAL A 170 -19.02 -5.99 -7.99
N ASN A 171 -20.14 -6.11 -8.70
CA ASN A 171 -20.59 -5.10 -9.66
C ASN A 171 -20.85 -3.75 -8.98
N GLU A 172 -21.46 -3.72 -7.80
CA GLU A 172 -21.65 -2.50 -7.02
C GLU A 172 -20.31 -1.82 -6.68
N ILE A 173 -19.33 -2.60 -6.20
CA ILE A 173 -17.99 -2.10 -5.90
C ILE A 173 -17.33 -1.56 -7.18
N LEU A 174 -17.34 -2.33 -8.28
CA LEU A 174 -16.73 -1.93 -9.54
C LEU A 174 -17.34 -0.64 -10.09
N MET A 175 -18.67 -0.49 -10.08
CA MET A 175 -19.33 0.73 -10.52
C MET A 175 -18.95 1.94 -9.65
N ALA A 176 -18.90 1.76 -8.32
CA ALA A 176 -18.49 2.82 -7.40
C ALA A 176 -17.03 3.23 -7.63
N ARG A 177 -16.14 2.27 -7.85
CA ARG A 177 -14.71 2.53 -8.11
C ARG A 177 -14.46 3.11 -9.49
N HIS A 178 -15.17 2.66 -10.53
CA HIS A 178 -15.13 3.24 -11.87
C HIS A 178 -15.58 4.70 -11.86
N SER A 179 -16.63 5.03 -11.10
CA SER A 179 -17.12 6.41 -10.98
C SER A 179 -16.12 7.37 -10.36
N ILE A 180 -15.17 6.85 -9.56
CA ILE A 180 -14.10 7.61 -8.94
C ILE A 180 -12.91 7.76 -9.90
N SER A 181 -12.50 6.67 -10.55
CA SER A 181 -11.40 6.67 -11.51
C SER A 181 -11.66 5.65 -12.63
N PRO A 182 -12.24 6.09 -13.76
CA PRO A 182 -12.58 5.22 -14.88
C PRO A 182 -11.38 4.46 -15.43
N LYS A 183 -10.18 5.08 -15.43
CA LYS A 183 -8.94 4.46 -15.92
C LYS A 183 -8.48 3.25 -15.11
N ASN A 184 -9.02 3.05 -13.90
CA ASN A 184 -8.62 1.99 -12.98
C ASN A 184 -9.60 0.81 -12.92
N VAL A 185 -10.76 0.90 -13.59
CA VAL A 185 -11.75 -0.18 -13.73
C VAL A 185 -12.29 -0.15 -15.15
N LEU A 186 -11.80 -1.06 -15.98
CA LEU A 186 -12.05 -1.05 -17.43
C LEU A 186 -12.86 -2.29 -17.81
N TYR A 187 -13.89 -2.10 -18.64
CA TYR A 187 -14.78 -3.16 -19.08
C TYR A 187 -14.47 -3.54 -20.52
N TYR A 188 -14.42 -4.82 -20.84
CA TYR A 188 -14.10 -5.34 -22.17
C TYR A 188 -15.10 -6.41 -22.59
N GLU A 189 -15.29 -6.56 -23.90
CA GLU A 189 -15.97 -7.73 -24.46
C GLU A 189 -15.18 -9.02 -24.16
N SER A 190 -15.76 -10.18 -24.47
CA SER A 190 -15.13 -11.49 -24.20
C SER A 190 -13.79 -11.71 -24.91
N ASP A 191 -13.44 -10.86 -25.89
CA ASP A 191 -12.13 -10.89 -26.55
C ASP A 191 -11.00 -10.29 -25.70
N GLY A 192 -11.33 -9.56 -24.62
CA GLY A 192 -10.39 -8.89 -23.72
C GLY A 192 -9.66 -7.67 -24.30
N THR A 193 -10.06 -7.22 -25.49
CA THR A 193 -9.39 -6.13 -26.24
C THR A 193 -10.33 -5.00 -26.66
N THR A 194 -11.61 -5.31 -26.89
CA THR A 194 -12.62 -4.32 -27.27
C THR A 194 -13.25 -3.73 -26.02
N GLU A 195 -12.92 -2.47 -25.71
CA GLU A 195 -13.44 -1.77 -24.52
C GLU A 195 -14.95 -1.50 -24.65
N MET A 196 -15.67 -1.71 -23.55
CA MET A 196 -17.11 -1.50 -23.42
C MET A 196 -17.41 -0.24 -22.61
N ASP A 197 -18.46 0.48 -23.02
CA ASP A 197 -19.06 1.50 -22.16
C ASP A 197 -19.63 0.88 -20.88
N VAL A 198 -19.40 1.52 -19.73
CA VAL A 198 -19.82 1.01 -18.42
C VAL A 198 -21.34 0.81 -18.29
N ALA A 199 -22.15 1.67 -18.94
CA ALA A 199 -23.61 1.53 -18.91
C ALA A 199 -24.08 0.34 -19.77
N ALA A 200 -23.33 0.00 -20.81
CA ALA A 200 -23.54 -1.23 -21.58
C ALA A 200 -23.11 -2.48 -20.80
N ALA A 201 -21.96 -2.41 -20.10
CA ALA A 201 -21.44 -3.52 -19.31
C ALA A 201 -22.38 -3.93 -18.17
N GLY A 202 -22.94 -2.95 -17.42
CA GLY A 202 -23.85 -3.22 -16.29
C GLY A 202 -25.10 -4.03 -16.60
N LYS A 203 -25.45 -4.24 -17.88
CA LYS A 203 -26.61 -5.03 -18.32
C LYS A 203 -26.27 -6.33 -19.03
N LYS A 204 -25.00 -6.52 -19.43
CA LYS A 204 -24.62 -7.53 -20.43
C LYS A 204 -23.58 -8.54 -19.96
N MET A 205 -22.84 -8.27 -18.89
CA MET A 205 -21.69 -9.09 -18.50
C MET A 205 -22.08 -10.50 -18.03
N GLY A 206 -23.25 -10.66 -17.40
CA GLY A 206 -23.67 -11.94 -16.83
C GLY A 206 -23.01 -12.21 -15.46
N ALA A 207 -22.88 -13.49 -15.10
CA ALA A 207 -22.22 -13.91 -13.86
C ALA A 207 -20.68 -13.87 -13.97
N ILE A 208 -19.99 -13.66 -12.84
CA ILE A 208 -18.53 -13.85 -12.76
C ILE A 208 -18.24 -15.35 -12.82
N THR A 209 -17.34 -15.75 -13.71
CA THR A 209 -16.95 -17.15 -13.96
C THR A 209 -15.49 -17.43 -13.61
N GLY A 210 -14.65 -16.39 -13.49
CA GLY A 210 -13.28 -16.56 -13.09
C GLY A 210 -12.53 -15.30 -12.73
N MET A 211 -11.28 -15.48 -12.28
CA MET A 211 -10.33 -14.40 -12.04
C MET A 211 -8.90 -14.86 -12.27
N SER A 212 -8.06 -13.95 -12.76
CA SER A 212 -6.64 -14.19 -13.04
C SER A 212 -5.80 -12.92 -12.91
N VAL A 213 -4.51 -13.07 -12.67
CA VAL A 213 -3.56 -11.96 -12.66
C VAL A 213 -3.02 -11.74 -14.07
N GLU A 214 -3.19 -10.53 -14.61
CA GLU A 214 -2.64 -10.15 -15.92
C GLU A 214 -1.20 -9.63 -15.78
N ALA A 215 -0.93 -8.82 -14.76
CA ALA A 215 0.36 -8.17 -14.58
C ALA A 215 0.72 -7.96 -13.10
N ARG A 216 2.02 -8.02 -12.81
CA ARG A 216 2.62 -7.75 -11.49
C ARG A 216 3.78 -6.77 -11.58
N SER A 217 4.04 -6.07 -10.49
CA SER A 217 5.26 -5.28 -10.33
C SER A 217 6.46 -6.20 -10.15
N SER A 218 7.67 -5.66 -10.28
CA SER A 218 8.91 -6.39 -9.97
C SER A 218 9.04 -6.79 -8.49
N SER A 219 8.20 -6.24 -7.61
CA SER A 219 8.09 -6.62 -6.19
C SER A 219 6.98 -7.64 -5.92
N GLY A 220 6.16 -7.95 -6.93
CA GLY A 220 5.14 -9.00 -6.87
C GLY A 220 3.72 -8.54 -6.53
N SER A 221 3.47 -7.24 -6.38
CA SER A 221 2.10 -6.73 -6.21
C SER A 221 1.33 -6.90 -7.52
N ILE A 222 0.06 -7.30 -7.43
CA ILE A 222 -0.81 -7.35 -8.61
C ILE A 222 -1.03 -5.91 -9.12
N LEU A 223 -0.68 -5.66 -10.38
CA LEU A 223 -0.93 -4.38 -11.06
C LEU A 223 -2.26 -4.38 -11.80
N THR A 224 -2.62 -5.52 -12.39
CA THR A 224 -3.89 -5.71 -13.09
C THR A 224 -4.46 -7.09 -12.76
N LEU A 225 -5.69 -7.09 -12.22
CA LEU A 225 -6.51 -8.27 -11.97
C LEU A 225 -7.63 -8.32 -13.00
N ASP A 226 -7.78 -9.47 -13.66
CA ASP A 226 -8.88 -9.74 -14.57
C ASP A 226 -9.98 -10.50 -13.83
N LEU A 227 -11.22 -10.00 -13.93
CA LEU A 227 -12.42 -10.77 -13.63
C LEU A 227 -13.08 -11.20 -14.93
N THR A 228 -13.18 -12.51 -15.15
CA THR A 228 -13.90 -13.08 -16.28
C THR A 228 -15.37 -13.22 -15.94
N TYR A 229 -16.22 -12.71 -16.82
CA TYR A 229 -17.66 -12.88 -16.78
C TYR A 229 -18.12 -13.75 -17.96
N GLU A 230 -19.38 -14.18 -17.96
CA GLU A 230 -19.99 -14.95 -19.06
C GLU A 230 -19.89 -14.24 -20.43
N CYS A 231 -19.93 -12.90 -20.45
CA CYS A 231 -20.00 -12.11 -21.67
C CYS A 231 -18.99 -10.94 -21.70
N GLY A 232 -17.91 -11.01 -20.92
CA GLY A 232 -16.88 -9.97 -20.92
C GLY A 232 -15.80 -10.16 -19.87
N ILE A 233 -14.89 -9.19 -19.81
CA ILE A 233 -13.79 -9.15 -18.84
C ILE A 233 -13.77 -7.76 -18.19
N VAL A 234 -13.54 -7.71 -16.88
CA VAL A 234 -13.24 -6.44 -16.19
C VAL A 234 -11.79 -6.45 -15.75
N LYS A 235 -11.02 -5.47 -16.21
CA LYS A 235 -9.63 -5.24 -15.78
C LYS A 235 -9.61 -4.24 -14.64
N ILE A 236 -9.05 -4.65 -13.52
CA ILE A 236 -9.01 -3.86 -12.29
C ILE A 236 -7.56 -3.52 -11.99
N LYS A 237 -7.28 -2.21 -11.90
CA LYS A 237 -5.97 -1.67 -11.57
C LYS A 237 -5.97 -1.04 -10.19
N THR A 238 -4.76 -0.80 -9.70
CA THR A 238 -4.42 -0.29 -8.36
C THR A 238 -4.59 -1.29 -7.24
N GLU A 239 -3.63 -1.29 -6.32
CA GLU A 239 -3.65 -2.17 -5.14
C GLU A 239 -4.95 -2.04 -4.33
N TYR A 240 -5.48 -0.83 -4.20
CA TYR A 240 -6.69 -0.56 -3.44
C TYR A 240 -7.91 -1.27 -4.03
N ASN A 241 -8.15 -1.10 -5.34
CA ASN A 241 -9.32 -1.71 -6.00
C ASN A 241 -9.19 -3.23 -5.98
N ILE A 242 -7.99 -3.76 -6.25
CA ILE A 242 -7.72 -5.20 -6.27
C ILE A 242 -7.99 -5.80 -4.88
N ARG A 243 -7.47 -5.19 -3.81
CA ARG A 243 -7.74 -5.63 -2.44
C ARG A 243 -9.22 -5.55 -2.07
N LYS A 244 -9.93 -4.53 -2.53
CA LYS A 244 -11.36 -4.38 -2.26
C LYS A 244 -12.19 -5.48 -2.90
N ILE A 245 -11.88 -5.79 -4.17
CA ILE A 245 -12.57 -6.82 -4.96
C ILE A 245 -12.26 -8.22 -4.44
N LEU A 246 -10.97 -8.57 -4.29
CA LEU A 246 -10.61 -9.88 -3.75
C LEU A 246 -11.12 -10.05 -2.32
N GLY A 247 -11.04 -8.99 -1.50
CA GLY A 247 -11.50 -8.99 -0.12
C GLY A 247 -12.96 -9.37 0.04
N CYS A 248 -13.88 -8.91 -0.82
CA CYS A 248 -15.30 -9.26 -0.71
C CYS A 248 -15.63 -10.70 -1.15
N MET A 249 -14.71 -11.37 -1.84
CA MET A 249 -14.82 -12.77 -2.26
C MET A 249 -14.23 -13.75 -1.25
N VAL A 250 -13.37 -13.28 -0.33
CA VAL A 250 -12.75 -14.11 0.70
C VAL A 250 -13.80 -14.63 1.69
N LYS A 251 -13.81 -15.95 1.89
CA LYS A 251 -14.58 -16.63 2.94
C LYS A 251 -13.82 -16.68 4.27
N LYS A 252 -12.52 -16.96 4.19
CA LYS A 252 -11.65 -17.16 5.34
C LYS A 252 -10.22 -16.79 4.99
N ILE A 253 -9.52 -16.17 5.94
CA ILE A 253 -8.08 -15.94 5.90
C ILE A 253 -7.41 -16.53 7.13
N VAL A 254 -6.23 -17.10 6.93
CA VAL A 254 -5.33 -17.64 7.96
C VAL A 254 -4.01 -16.87 7.89
N TYR A 255 -3.57 -16.32 9.01
CA TYR A 255 -2.36 -15.51 9.14
C TYR A 255 -1.14 -16.35 9.54
N ALA A 256 0.06 -15.76 9.49
CA ALA A 256 1.31 -16.46 9.81
C ALA A 256 1.37 -17.00 11.26
N ASP A 257 0.66 -16.35 12.19
CA ASP A 257 0.51 -16.79 13.59
C ASP A 257 -0.61 -17.83 13.79
N ALA A 258 -1.13 -18.40 12.70
CA ALA A 258 -2.25 -19.34 12.64
C ALA A 258 -3.60 -18.79 13.14
N THR A 259 -3.70 -17.49 13.43
CA THR A 259 -5.00 -16.87 13.70
C THR A 259 -5.81 -16.76 12.42
N GLU A 260 -7.15 -16.72 12.56
CA GLU A 260 -8.06 -16.77 11.43
C GLU A 260 -9.09 -15.64 11.49
N SER A 261 -9.67 -15.30 10.34
CA SER A 261 -10.79 -14.36 10.25
C SER A 261 -11.69 -14.69 9.05
N GLU A 262 -12.99 -14.48 9.22
CA GLU A 262 -14.02 -14.72 8.19
C GLU A 262 -14.69 -13.42 7.73
N ASN A 263 -14.44 -12.30 8.41
CA ASN A 263 -15.07 -10.99 8.13
C ASN A 263 -14.13 -10.09 7.33
N ILE A 264 -13.80 -10.50 6.11
CA ILE A 264 -12.89 -9.77 5.24
C ILE A 264 -13.68 -8.93 4.24
N THR A 265 -13.41 -7.63 4.21
CA THR A 265 -14.00 -6.68 3.24
C THR A 265 -12.95 -6.00 2.39
N MET A 266 -11.68 -6.26 2.70
CA MET A 266 -10.51 -5.79 1.98
C MET A 266 -9.35 -6.74 2.30
N LEU A 267 -8.69 -7.24 1.26
CA LEU A 267 -7.53 -8.10 1.41
C LEU A 267 -6.38 -7.35 2.10
N PRO A 268 -5.55 -8.01 2.93
CA PRO A 268 -4.48 -7.31 3.65
C PRO A 268 -3.53 -6.51 2.75
N SER A 269 -3.16 -7.06 1.58
CA SER A 269 -2.34 -6.40 0.56
C SER A 269 -2.69 -6.92 -0.84
N ALA A 270 -2.14 -6.30 -1.89
CA ALA A 270 -2.23 -6.81 -3.26
C ALA A 270 -1.07 -7.76 -3.63
N PHE A 271 -0.19 -8.09 -2.67
CA PHE A 271 0.84 -9.12 -2.86
C PHE A 271 0.24 -10.49 -2.61
N SER A 272 -0.47 -11.03 -3.60
CA SER A 272 -1.06 -12.37 -3.52
C SER A 272 -1.12 -13.10 -4.84
N THR A 273 -1.14 -14.43 -4.79
CA THR A 273 -1.53 -15.27 -5.92
C THR A 273 -3.05 -15.30 -6.07
N VAL A 274 -3.52 -15.74 -7.24
CA VAL A 274 -4.93 -16.03 -7.51
C VAL A 274 -5.00 -17.41 -8.18
N GLU A 275 -5.17 -18.47 -7.39
CA GLU A 275 -5.05 -19.85 -7.87
C GLU A 275 -6.39 -20.57 -7.80
N LYS A 276 -6.98 -20.87 -8.97
CA LYS A 276 -8.22 -21.65 -9.06
C LYS A 276 -7.99 -23.09 -8.60
N GLN A 277 -8.88 -23.59 -7.75
CA GLN A 277 -8.88 -24.95 -7.21
C GLN A 277 -9.82 -25.87 -8.01
N GLU A 278 -9.66 -27.19 -7.85
CA GLU A 278 -10.49 -28.19 -8.54
C GLU A 278 -11.99 -28.09 -8.20
N ASP A 279 -12.31 -27.65 -6.98
CA ASP A 279 -13.68 -27.45 -6.50
C ASP A 279 -14.32 -26.12 -6.97
N GLY A 280 -13.60 -25.34 -7.78
CA GLY A 280 -14.04 -24.05 -8.31
C GLY A 280 -13.79 -22.85 -7.38
N THR A 281 -13.32 -23.07 -6.14
CA THR A 281 -12.85 -22.00 -5.25
C THR A 281 -11.48 -21.49 -5.67
N TYR A 282 -10.98 -20.46 -4.98
CA TYR A 282 -9.66 -19.88 -5.23
C TYR A 282 -8.85 -19.84 -3.94
N LEU A 283 -7.57 -20.20 -4.06
CA LEU A 283 -6.56 -20.00 -3.04
C LEU A 283 -5.77 -18.73 -3.35
N LEU A 284 -5.74 -17.81 -2.38
CA LEU A 284 -4.92 -16.62 -2.41
C LEU A 284 -3.77 -16.83 -1.40
N SER A 285 -2.55 -17.02 -1.90
CA SER A 285 -1.35 -17.02 -1.05
C SER A 285 -0.72 -15.65 -1.09
N GLY A 286 -0.67 -14.95 0.04
CA GLY A 286 -0.22 -13.56 0.09
C GLY A 286 0.62 -13.22 1.30
N GLY A 287 0.97 -11.93 1.40
CA GLY A 287 1.77 -11.42 2.50
C GLY A 287 1.75 -9.91 2.60
N GLY A 288 2.18 -9.40 3.75
CA GLY A 288 2.15 -7.98 4.07
C GLY A 288 0.76 -7.44 4.42
N TYR A 289 0.73 -6.21 4.90
CA TYR A 289 -0.47 -5.46 5.25
C TYR A 289 -0.30 -3.97 4.94
N GLY A 290 -1.19 -3.45 4.08
CA GLY A 290 -1.15 -2.10 3.55
C GLY A 290 -0.73 -2.06 2.08
N HIS A 291 -0.49 -0.84 1.58
CA HIS A 291 -0.28 -0.60 0.15
C HIS A 291 1.12 -1.00 -0.33
N GLY A 292 2.14 -1.04 0.54
CA GLY A 292 3.48 -1.52 0.16
C GLY A 292 4.47 -0.46 -0.32
N LEU A 293 4.13 0.83 -0.28
CA LEU A 293 4.97 1.94 -0.75
C LEU A 293 5.69 2.64 0.41
N GLY A 294 6.97 2.94 0.22
CA GLY A 294 7.77 3.67 1.21
C GLY A 294 8.05 2.83 2.45
N MET A 295 7.85 3.40 3.64
CA MET A 295 8.30 2.78 4.90
C MET A 295 7.36 1.67 5.40
N SER A 296 7.89 0.46 5.57
CA SER A 296 7.25 -0.59 6.40
C SER A 296 7.44 -0.25 7.88
N GLN A 297 6.36 -0.06 8.63
CA GLN A 297 6.40 0.30 10.05
C GLN A 297 7.04 -0.79 10.91
N ASN A 298 6.66 -2.05 10.69
CA ASN A 298 7.26 -3.17 11.40
C ASN A 298 8.70 -3.42 10.90
N GLY A 299 8.96 -3.24 9.61
CA GLY A 299 10.31 -3.28 9.04
C GLY A 299 11.25 -2.25 9.67
N ALA A 300 10.81 -1.00 9.81
CA ALA A 300 11.54 0.06 10.50
C ALA A 300 11.83 -0.30 11.97
N ASN A 301 10.86 -0.91 12.66
CA ASN A 301 11.07 -1.39 14.02
C ASN A 301 12.08 -2.55 14.09
N GLY A 302 12.02 -3.49 13.15
CA GLY A 302 13.00 -4.57 13.00
C GLY A 302 14.41 -4.04 12.77
N MET A 303 14.57 -3.08 11.86
CA MET A 303 15.84 -2.39 11.58
C MET A 303 16.38 -1.64 12.80
N ALA A 304 15.50 -0.91 13.51
CA ALA A 304 15.88 -0.22 14.74
C ALA A 304 16.34 -1.20 15.84
N LYS A 305 15.67 -2.35 15.98
CA LYS A 305 16.09 -3.43 16.90
C LYS A 305 17.43 -4.06 16.50
N ALA A 306 17.75 -4.06 15.21
CA ALA A 306 19.05 -4.46 14.68
C ALA A 306 20.13 -3.37 14.82
N GLY A 307 19.80 -2.21 15.41
CA GLY A 307 20.75 -1.15 15.73
C GLY A 307 20.84 -0.01 14.73
N MET A 308 19.97 0.04 13.70
CA MET A 308 19.95 1.15 12.74
C MET A 308 19.36 2.42 13.36
N GLY A 309 19.98 3.57 13.10
CA GLY A 309 19.45 4.88 13.48
C GLY A 309 18.32 5.34 12.56
N TYR A 310 17.47 6.25 13.02
CA TYR A 310 16.30 6.70 12.25
C TYR A 310 16.66 7.28 10.87
N GLN A 311 17.79 7.99 10.73
CA GLN A 311 18.22 8.53 9.44
C GLN A 311 18.64 7.43 8.45
N ASP A 312 19.28 6.36 8.93
CA ASP A 312 19.64 5.22 8.11
C ASP A 312 18.39 4.48 7.65
N ILE A 313 17.40 4.33 8.55
CA ILE A 313 16.10 3.73 8.22
C ILE A 313 15.36 4.58 7.18
N LEU A 314 15.35 5.90 7.31
CA LEU A 314 14.73 6.79 6.31
C LEU A 314 15.41 6.64 4.94
N ASN A 315 16.74 6.69 4.87
CA ASN A 315 17.49 6.52 3.62
C ASN A 315 17.36 5.11 3.02
N TYR A 316 17.05 4.11 3.85
CA TYR A 316 16.79 2.76 3.37
C TYR A 316 15.46 2.67 2.61
N PHE A 317 14.39 3.28 3.13
CA PHE A 317 13.06 3.23 2.52
C PHE A 317 12.80 4.27 1.44
N TYR A 318 13.47 5.42 1.53
CA TYR A 318 13.32 6.52 0.59
C TYR A 318 14.69 6.85 0.02
N GLN A 319 14.90 6.62 -1.28
CA GLN A 319 16.21 6.76 -1.91
C GLN A 319 16.43 8.17 -2.43
N ASP A 320 17.71 8.58 -2.46
CA ASP A 320 18.15 9.89 -2.96
C ASP A 320 17.53 11.08 -2.19
N ILE A 321 17.06 10.85 -0.96
CA ILE A 321 16.47 11.88 -0.11
C ILE A 321 17.51 12.63 0.72
N THR A 322 17.11 13.74 1.31
CA THR A 322 17.80 14.41 2.41
C THR A 322 16.82 14.62 3.56
N VAL A 323 17.32 14.57 4.80
CA VAL A 323 16.56 14.99 5.99
C VAL A 323 16.91 16.45 6.27
N GLU A 324 15.96 17.36 6.05
CA GLU A 324 16.13 18.81 6.23
C GLU A 324 15.17 19.35 7.30
N THR A 325 15.51 20.49 7.89
CA THR A 325 14.62 21.19 8.82
C THR A 325 13.84 22.27 8.07
N ILE A 326 12.51 22.33 8.23
CA ILE A 326 11.62 23.27 7.51
C ILE A 326 12.13 24.73 7.57
N GLY A 327 12.58 25.19 8.74
CA GLY A 327 13.08 26.56 8.92
C GLY A 327 14.38 26.89 8.15
N GLU A 328 15.15 25.88 7.76
CA GLU A 328 16.35 26.04 6.93
C GLU A 328 16.01 26.04 5.43
N MET A 329 14.85 25.50 5.03
CA MET A 329 14.38 25.47 3.65
C MET A 329 13.78 26.81 3.20
N GLU A 330 12.96 27.44 4.04
CA GLU A 330 12.34 28.75 3.73
C GLU A 330 13.38 29.84 3.47
N GLY A 331 14.56 29.76 4.07
CA GLY A 331 15.68 30.67 3.81
C GLY A 331 16.39 30.47 2.46
N LYS A 332 16.22 29.31 1.81
CA LYS A 332 16.83 28.99 0.51
C LYS A 332 15.95 29.41 -0.68
N GLU A 333 14.64 29.55 -0.50
CA GLU A 333 13.73 30.04 -1.56
C GLU A 333 13.78 31.57 -1.75
N THR A 334 14.44 32.30 -0.84
CA THR A 334 14.57 33.77 -0.85
C THR A 334 15.95 34.32 -1.27
N LEU A 335 16.84 33.51 -1.87
CA LEU A 335 18.16 33.95 -2.34
C LEU A 335 18.34 33.88 -3.85
#